data_AF-A0AAP9QYV5-F1
#
_entry.id   AF-A0AAP9QYV5-F1
#
_cell.length_a   1.000
_cell.length_b   1.000
_cell.length_c   1.000
_cell.angle_alpha   90.00
_cell.angle_beta   90.00
_cell.angle_gamma   90.00
#
_symmetry.space_group_name_H-M   'P 1'
#
loop_
_entity.id
_entity.type
_entity.pdbx_description
1 polymer ?
#
loop_
_entity_poly.entity_id
_entity_poly.type
_entity_poly.pdbx_seq_one_letter_code
_entity_poly.pdbx_strand_id
1 'polypeptide(L)' 'MPDPKNEQQLRCGHCRRLLAIAGVFTTLHIKCLRCKTLNHFTYSR' A
#
# COMPACT_ATOMS: atom_id res chain seq x y z
N MET A 1 -15.61 13.02 -1.58
CA MET A 1 -14.74 12.93 -0.39
C MET A 1 -14.44 11.46 -0.16
N PRO A 2 -13.19 11.04 0.07
CA PRO A 2 -12.90 9.63 0.33
C PRO A 2 -13.64 9.19 1.60
N ASP A 3 -14.45 8.15 1.46
CA ASP A 3 -15.25 7.55 2.53
C ASP A 3 -14.30 6.73 3.43
N PRO A 4 -14.18 7.01 4.74
CA PRO A 4 -13.19 6.36 5.62
C PRO A 4 -13.41 4.85 5.78
N LYS A 5 -14.53 4.30 5.30
CA LYS A 5 -14.86 2.87 5.40
C LYS A 5 -14.04 1.96 4.48
N ASN A 6 -13.26 2.47 3.53
CA ASN A 6 -12.57 1.67 2.52
C ASN A 6 -11.05 1.89 2.44
N GLU A 7 -10.43 2.34 3.53
CA GLU A 7 -8.98 2.53 3.61
C GLU A 7 -8.26 1.25 4.05
N GLN A 8 -7.25 0.82 3.28
CA GLN A 8 -6.40 -0.33 3.58
C GLN A 8 -4.97 0.11 3.93
N GLN A 9 -4.40 -0.56 4.94
CA GLN A 9 -2.98 -0.43 5.25
C GLN A 9 -2.13 -1.25 4.28
N LEU A 10 -1.38 -0.57 3.43
CA LEU A 10 -0.41 -1.18 2.54
C LEU A 10 0.93 -1.29 3.28
N ARG A 11 1.35 -2.53 3.52
CA ARG A 11 2.57 -2.84 4.28
C ARG A 11 3.60 -3.51 3.40
N CYS A 12 4.87 -3.25 3.67
CA CYS A 12 5.95 -3.86 2.93
C CYS A 12 5.93 -5.38 3.07
N GLY A 13 5.99 -6.10 1.94
CA GLY A 13 5.99 -7.56 1.91
C GLY A 13 7.23 -8.20 2.55
N HIS A 14 8.31 -7.44 2.75
CA HIS A 14 9.54 -7.93 3.36
C HIS A 14 9.66 -7.56 4.85
N CYS A 15 9.65 -6.26 5.19
CA CYS A 15 9.88 -5.81 6.57
C CYS A 15 8.60 -5.43 7.34
N ARG A 16 7.41 -5.62 6.74
CA ARG A 16 6.08 -5.32 7.32
C ARG A 16 5.85 -3.85 7.74
N ARG A 17 6.77 -2.94 7.41
CA ARG A 17 6.62 -1.50 7.66
C ARG A 17 5.42 -0.97 6.88
N LEU A 18 4.61 -0.12 7.53
CA LEU A 18 3.54 0.61 6.87
C LEU A 18 4.12 1.53 5.80
N LEU A 19 3.61 1.42 4.57
CA LEU A 19 4.06 2.21 3.43
C LEU A 19 3.03 3.30 3.09
N ALA A 20 1.74 2.94 3.11
CA ALA A 20 0.65 3.85 2.86
C ALA A 20 -0.64 3.37 3.54
N ILE A 21 -1.54 4.30 3.80
CA ILE A 21 -2.96 4.03 3.98
C ILE A 21 -3.62 4.50 2.69
N ALA A 22 -4.27 3.58 1.97
CA ALA A 22 -4.82 3.86 0.65
C ALA A 22 -6.31 3.52 0.62
N GLY A 23 -7.10 4.42 0.05
CA GLY A 23 -8.48 4.13 -0.34
C GLY A 23 -8.52 3.29 -1.63
N VAL A 24 -9.36 3.67 -2.58
CA VAL A 24 -9.44 2.99 -3.88
C VAL A 24 -8.21 3.35 -4.73
N PHE A 25 -7.50 2.34 -5.22
CA PHE A 25 -6.42 2.47 -6.22
C PHE A 25 -6.56 1.34 -7.25
N THR A 26 -5.96 1.47 -8.43
CA THR A 26 -5.92 0.35 -9.41
C THR A 26 -4.60 -0.40 -9.28
N THR A 27 -3.48 0.33 -9.34
CA THR A 27 -2.12 -0.19 -9.20
C THR A 27 -1.26 0.82 -8.46
N LEU A 28 -0.45 0.37 -7.50
CA LEU A 28 0.49 1.21 -6.76
C LEU A 28 1.85 0.52 -6.66
N HIS A 29 2.91 1.24 -7.06
CA HIS A 29 4.29 0.82 -6.86
C HIS A 29 4.95 1.73 -5.83
N ILE A 30 5.41 1.15 -4.72
CA ILE A 30 6.02 1.93 -3.63
C ILE A 30 7.28 1.25 -3.11
N LYS A 31 8.37 1.99 -3.12
CA LYS A 31 9.66 1.54 -2.59
C LYS A 31 9.68 1.72 -1.07
N CYS A 32 10.02 0.65 -0.35
CA CYS A 32 10.20 0.75 1.09
C CYS A 32 11.50 1.49 1.42
N LEU A 33 11.43 2.65 2.09
CA LEU A 33 12.64 3.37 2.51
C LEU A 33 13.51 2.59 3.50
N ARG A 34 12.95 1.61 4.23
CA ARG A 34 13.70 0.81 5.21
C ARG A 34 14.52 -0.29 4.55
N CYS A 35 13.88 -1.19 3.81
CA CYS A 35 14.53 -2.39 3.26
C CYS A 35 14.73 -2.35 1.74
N LYS A 36 14.39 -1.24 1.08
CA LYS A 36 14.56 -0.99 -0.36
C LYS A 36 13.72 -1.88 -1.29
N THR A 37 12.96 -2.84 -0.75
CA THR A 37 11.99 -3.65 -1.52
C THR A 37 11.02 -2.75 -2.26
N LEU A 38 10.88 -2.95 -3.57
CA LEU A 38 9.80 -2.37 -4.37
C LEU A 38 8.55 -3.23 -4.17
N ASN A 39 7.48 -2.64 -3.68
CA ASN A 39 6.22 -3.35 -3.41
C ASN A 39 5.24 -3.03 -4.52
N HIS A 40 4.54 -4.06 -4.98
CA HIS A 40 3.53 -3.99 -6.02
C HIS A 40 2.18 -4.29 -5.39
N PHE A 41 1.28 -3.31 -5.39
CA PHE A 41 -0.08 -3.47 -4.93
C PHE A 41 -1.03 -3.31 -6.09
N THR A 42 -1.97 -4.24 -6.20
CA THR A 42 -3.10 -4.18 -7.13
C THR A 42 -4.36 -4.27 -6.30
N TYR A 43 -5.35 -3.46 -6.63
CA TYR A 43 -6.66 -3.62 -6.01
C TYR A 43 -7.35 -4.82 -6.65
N SER A 44 -7.36 -5.93 -5.93
CA SER A 44 -8.24 -7.07 -6.21
C SER A 44 -9.60 -6.77 -5.57
N ARG A 45 -10.62 -6.70 -6.42
CA ARG A 45 -12.02 -6.45 -6.04
C ARG A 45 -12.55 -7.51 -5.08
#